data_AF-A0A9Q3XR45-F1
#
_entry.id   AF-A0A9Q3XR45-F1
#
_cell.length_a   1.000
_cell.length_b   1.000
_cell.length_c   1.000
_cell.angle_alpha   90.00
_cell.angle_beta   90.00
_cell.angle_gamma   90.00
#
_symmetry.space_group_name_H-M   'P 1'
#
loop_
_entity.id
_entity.type
_entity.pdbx_description
1 polymer ?
#
loop_
_entity_poly.entity_id
_entity_poly.type
_entity_poly.pdbx_seq_one_letter_code
_entity_poly.pdbx_strand_id
1 'polypeptide(L)'
;MWRCTAAVPGRIRATFLEVFVVEDAPTSFCLSMEDSANECGALVAALTAAVTDALVDRATATPAQGSLPAGRLRVPATYALDEAANVVRWRQLPNLYSHFGSRGITVTTILQFWSQGEECFGQGGMKEPWGASTIRVYGGGGGSTDDGRFLGNTSAALGDHWEMSQTVSTHSTGRSSSQQRQ
;
A
#
# COMPACT_ATOMS: atom_id res chain seq x y z
N MET A 1 -18.43 -6.83 -10.39
CA MET A 1 -18.34 -7.89 -11.43
C MET A 1 -16.98 -8.57 -11.29
N TRP A 2 -16.92 -9.82 -10.84
CA TRP A 2 -15.66 -10.57 -10.73
C TRP A 2 -15.26 -11.06 -12.11
N ARG A 3 -14.21 -10.48 -12.70
CA ARG A 3 -13.66 -10.93 -13.98
C ARG A 3 -12.32 -11.61 -13.74
N CYS A 4 -12.35 -12.93 -13.59
CA CYS A 4 -11.15 -13.76 -13.67
C CYS A 4 -10.85 -13.97 -15.16
N THR A 5 -9.77 -13.39 -15.69
CA THR A 5 -9.33 -13.61 -17.06
C THR A 5 -8.42 -14.84 -17.14
N ALA A 6 -8.95 -15.99 -16.76
CA ALA A 6 -8.48 -17.29 -17.22
C ALA A 6 -9.49 -18.35 -16.78
N ALA A 7 -9.96 -19.14 -17.75
CA ALA A 7 -10.72 -20.34 -17.49
C ALA A 7 -9.76 -21.51 -17.72
N VAL A 8 -9.39 -22.22 -16.65
CA VAL A 8 -8.61 -23.46 -16.77
C VAL A 8 -9.55 -24.55 -17.32
N PRO A 9 -9.33 -25.07 -18.54
CA PRO A 9 -10.19 -26.13 -19.08
C PRO A 9 -10.00 -27.43 -18.29
N GLY A 10 -11.08 -28.01 -17.75
CA GLY A 10 -11.10 -29.40 -17.26
C GLY A 10 -11.24 -29.62 -15.74
N ARG A 11 -11.40 -28.59 -14.90
CA ARG A 11 -11.72 -28.78 -13.47
C ARG A 11 -13.17 -28.42 -13.16
N ILE A 12 -14.02 -29.44 -12.95
CA ILE A 12 -15.46 -29.28 -12.76
C ILE A 12 -15.84 -28.82 -11.33
N ARG A 13 -14.88 -28.74 -10.37
CA ARG A 13 -15.17 -28.34 -8.97
C ARG A 13 -14.01 -27.62 -8.26
N ALA A 14 -13.25 -26.78 -8.95
CA ALA A 14 -12.28 -25.93 -8.26
C ALA A 14 -12.99 -24.66 -7.75
N THR A 15 -12.79 -24.30 -6.47
CA THR A 15 -13.25 -23.00 -5.97
C THR A 15 -12.47 -21.87 -6.66
N PHE A 16 -13.04 -20.66 -6.73
CA PHE A 16 -12.36 -19.49 -7.31
C PHE A 16 -10.92 -19.33 -6.79
N LEU A 17 -10.72 -19.55 -5.48
CA LEU A 17 -9.43 -19.46 -4.81
C LEU A 17 -8.42 -20.49 -5.33
N GLU A 18 -8.85 -21.74 -5.52
CA GLU A 18 -7.98 -22.80 -6.03
C GLU A 18 -7.52 -22.56 -7.46
N VAL A 19 -8.38 -21.98 -8.29
CA VAL A 19 -8.03 -21.62 -9.67
C VAL A 19 -7.08 -20.43 -9.67
N PHE A 20 -7.45 -19.36 -8.96
CA PHE A 20 -6.68 -18.14 -8.87
C PHE A 20 -5.25 -18.43 -8.38
N VAL A 21 -5.11 -19.14 -7.26
CA VAL A 21 -3.80 -19.38 -6.64
C VAL A 21 -2.92 -20.34 -7.45
N VAL A 22 -3.45 -21.10 -8.42
CA VAL A 22 -2.65 -22.03 -9.24
C VAL A 22 -2.25 -21.44 -10.59
N GLU A 23 -3.00 -20.46 -11.10
CA GLU A 23 -2.70 -19.78 -12.35
C GLU A 23 -1.36 -19.03 -12.33
N ASP A 24 -0.75 -18.90 -13.51
CA ASP A 24 0.43 -18.08 -13.70
C ASP A 24 0.02 -16.60 -13.74
N ALA A 25 0.39 -15.86 -12.69
CA ALA A 25 0.17 -14.42 -12.53
C ALA A 25 -1.30 -13.97 -12.69
N PRO A 26 -2.24 -14.51 -11.90
CA PRO A 26 -3.65 -14.12 -11.96
C PRO A 26 -3.82 -12.66 -11.50
N THR A 27 -4.79 -11.95 -12.08
CA THR A 27 -5.17 -10.60 -11.63
C THR A 27 -6.66 -10.56 -11.32
N SER A 28 -7.02 -10.06 -10.14
CA SER A 28 -8.41 -9.83 -9.74
C SER A 28 -8.65 -8.36 -9.47
N PHE A 29 -9.74 -7.83 -10.03
CA PHE A 29 -10.22 -6.47 -9.74
C PHE A 29 -11.49 -6.53 -8.90
N CYS A 30 -11.43 -5.96 -7.71
CA CYS A 30 -12.60 -5.79 -6.84
C CYS A 30 -13.24 -4.44 -7.13
N LEU A 31 -14.32 -4.43 -7.91
CA LEU A 31 -15.05 -3.21 -8.26
C LEU A 31 -16.38 -3.16 -7.50
N SER A 32 -16.60 -2.06 -6.79
CA SER A 32 -17.85 -1.73 -6.09
C SER A 32 -18.31 -0.34 -6.53
N MET A 33 -19.62 -0.13 -6.67
CA MET A 33 -20.19 1.20 -6.90
C MET A 33 -20.70 1.78 -5.57
N GLU A 34 -20.45 3.06 -5.34
CA GLU A 34 -20.82 3.77 -4.11
C GLU A 34 -22.33 4.05 -3.98
N ASP A 35 -23.03 4.12 -5.11
CA ASP A 35 -24.43 4.60 -5.17
C ASP A 35 -25.49 3.62 -4.67
N SER A 36 -25.12 2.39 -4.31
CA SER A 36 -26.05 1.43 -3.71
C SER A 36 -25.50 0.95 -2.37
N ALA A 37 -25.82 1.71 -1.33
CA ALA A 37 -25.85 1.30 0.08
C ALA A 37 -24.80 0.24 0.48
N ASN A 38 -23.56 0.65 0.79
CA ASN A 38 -22.62 0.00 1.75
C ASN A 38 -22.44 -1.54 1.82
N GLU A 39 -22.95 -2.33 0.87
CA GLU A 39 -23.09 -3.79 1.04
C GLU A 39 -21.90 -4.57 0.48
N CYS A 40 -21.19 -4.03 -0.52
CA CYS A 40 -20.08 -4.75 -1.14
C CYS A 40 -18.74 -4.63 -0.40
N GLY A 41 -18.54 -3.63 0.47
CA GLY A 41 -17.25 -3.42 1.15
C GLY A 41 -16.86 -4.59 2.05
N ALA A 42 -17.81 -5.12 2.83
CA ALA A 42 -17.59 -6.30 3.66
C ALA A 42 -17.30 -7.56 2.84
N LEU A 43 -17.97 -7.73 1.70
CA LEU A 43 -17.72 -8.85 0.78
C LEU A 43 -16.34 -8.76 0.13
N VAL A 44 -15.95 -7.57 -0.33
CA VAL A 44 -14.63 -7.31 -0.91
C VAL A 44 -13.54 -7.54 0.14
N ALA A 45 -13.75 -7.07 1.38
CA ALA A 45 -12.82 -7.32 2.48
C ALA A 45 -12.68 -8.82 2.79
N ALA A 46 -13.80 -9.54 2.91
CA ALA A 46 -13.81 -10.96 3.19
C ALA A 46 -13.12 -11.76 2.08
N LEU A 47 -13.37 -11.42 0.82
CA LEU A 47 -12.74 -12.09 -0.32
C LEU A 47 -11.26 -11.72 -0.45
N THR A 48 -10.88 -10.48 -0.18
CA THR A 48 -9.46 -10.08 -0.11
C THR A 48 -8.74 -10.90 0.95
N ALA A 49 -9.30 -11.02 2.16
CA ALA A 49 -8.74 -11.84 3.22
C ALA A 49 -8.62 -13.32 2.82
N ALA A 50 -9.67 -13.90 2.23
CA ALA A 50 -9.66 -15.30 1.80
C ALA A 50 -8.62 -15.58 0.69
N VAL A 51 -8.46 -14.66 -0.27
CA VAL A 51 -7.39 -14.74 -1.28
C VAL A 51 -6.02 -14.63 -0.62
N THR A 52 -5.86 -13.72 0.33
CA THR A 52 -4.60 -13.55 1.05
C THR A 52 -4.23 -14.81 1.84
N ASP A 53 -5.17 -15.41 2.57
CA ASP A 53 -4.93 -16.65 3.31
C ASP A 53 -4.48 -17.79 2.38
N ALA A 54 -5.17 -17.97 1.25
CA ALA A 54 -4.80 -18.98 0.27
C ALA A 54 -3.40 -18.73 -0.35
N LEU A 55 -3.02 -17.46 -0.56
CA LEU A 55 -1.67 -17.10 -1.02
C LEU A 55 -0.61 -17.33 0.07
N VAL A 56 -0.93 -17.06 1.33
CA VAL A 56 -0.05 -17.34 2.48
C VAL A 56 0.20 -18.84 2.61
N ASP A 57 -0.83 -19.66 2.43
CA ASP A 57 -0.70 -21.12 2.44
C ASP A 57 0.17 -21.60 1.27
N ARG A 58 -0.06 -21.07 0.05
CA ARG A 58 0.80 -21.37 -1.12
C ARG A 58 2.25 -20.98 -0.87
N ALA A 59 2.49 -19.79 -0.32
CA ALA A 59 3.83 -19.32 0.01
C ALA A 59 4.51 -20.30 0.97
N THR A 60 3.83 -20.66 2.05
CA THR A 60 4.32 -21.56 3.10
C THR A 60 4.64 -22.94 2.54
N ALA A 61 3.82 -23.47 1.63
CA ALA A 61 4.05 -24.77 0.98
C ALA A 61 5.13 -24.75 -0.11
N THR A 62 5.64 -23.58 -0.50
CA THR A 62 6.63 -23.47 -1.58
C THR A 62 8.01 -23.97 -1.11
N PRO A 63 8.59 -25.02 -1.73
CA PRO A 63 9.89 -25.55 -1.34
C PRO A 63 11.03 -24.61 -1.76
N ALA A 64 12.25 -24.83 -1.27
CA ALA A 64 13.43 -24.15 -1.80
C ALA A 64 13.74 -24.65 -3.23
N GLN A 65 14.25 -23.78 -4.11
CA GLN A 65 14.65 -24.16 -5.46
C GLN A 65 15.82 -23.30 -5.94
N GLY A 66 16.99 -23.92 -6.14
CA GLY A 66 18.21 -23.18 -6.47
C GLY A 66 18.57 -22.17 -5.38
N SER A 67 18.76 -20.91 -5.77
CA SER A 67 19.01 -19.79 -4.86
C SER A 67 17.74 -19.20 -4.22
N LEU A 68 16.56 -19.68 -4.58
CA LEU A 68 15.29 -19.15 -4.07
C LEU A 68 14.92 -19.82 -2.73
N PRO A 69 14.67 -19.03 -1.67
CA PRO A 69 14.28 -19.55 -0.35
C PRO A 69 12.90 -20.24 -0.39
N ALA A 70 12.68 -21.16 0.56
CA ALA A 70 11.37 -21.77 0.81
C ALA A 70 10.41 -20.78 1.51
N GLY A 71 9.13 -21.12 1.59
CA GLY A 71 8.15 -20.37 2.38
C GLY A 71 7.72 -19.03 1.77
N ARG A 72 7.99 -18.82 0.48
CA ARG A 72 7.70 -17.60 -0.27
C ARG A 72 7.05 -17.91 -1.61
N LEU A 73 6.15 -17.04 -2.03
CA LEU A 73 5.61 -17.07 -3.39
C LEU A 73 6.74 -16.92 -4.42
N ARG A 74 6.70 -17.75 -5.47
CA ARG A 74 7.63 -17.65 -6.61
C ARG A 74 7.40 -16.39 -7.44
N VAL A 75 6.13 -16.08 -7.66
CA VAL A 75 5.67 -14.84 -8.28
C VAL A 75 5.08 -13.96 -7.16
N PRO A 76 5.67 -12.79 -6.86
CA PRO A 76 5.15 -11.93 -5.82
C PRO A 76 3.70 -11.51 -6.09
N ALA A 77 2.87 -11.54 -5.05
CA ALA A 77 1.50 -11.02 -5.13
C ALA A 77 1.49 -9.55 -4.70
N THR A 78 0.81 -8.70 -5.47
CA THR A 78 0.73 -7.26 -5.19
C THR A 78 -0.72 -6.86 -4.97
N TYR A 79 -0.97 -6.16 -3.88
CA TYR A 79 -2.24 -5.53 -3.56
C TYR A 79 -2.15 -4.02 -3.76
N ALA A 80 -3.09 -3.47 -4.52
CA ALA A 80 -3.34 -2.04 -4.59
C ALA A 80 -4.69 -1.77 -3.94
N LEU A 81 -4.67 -1.39 -2.66
CA LEU A 81 -5.86 -1.11 -1.87
C LEU A 81 -6.15 0.39 -1.96
N ASP A 82 -7.10 0.75 -2.82
CA ASP A 82 -7.63 2.10 -2.89
C ASP A 82 -8.62 2.35 -1.75
N GLU A 83 -8.51 3.50 -1.11
CA GLU A 83 -9.28 3.89 0.08
C GLU A 83 -9.42 2.78 1.13
N ALA A 84 -8.32 2.17 1.55
CA ALA A 84 -8.36 1.02 2.46
C ALA A 84 -9.08 1.31 3.79
N ALA A 85 -9.16 2.57 4.22
CA ALA A 85 -9.92 2.95 5.42
C ALA A 85 -11.45 2.92 5.22
N ASN A 86 -11.94 3.12 4.00
CA ASN A 86 -13.37 3.11 3.67
C ASN A 86 -13.85 1.77 3.10
N VAL A 87 -13.16 1.26 2.07
CA VAL A 87 -13.67 0.18 1.22
C VAL A 87 -13.41 -1.19 1.83
N VAL A 88 -12.20 -1.41 2.35
CA VAL A 88 -11.77 -2.67 2.93
C VAL A 88 -11.38 -2.39 4.37
N ARG A 89 -12.37 -2.24 5.27
CA ARG A 89 -12.17 -2.03 6.72
C ARG A 89 -11.50 -3.24 7.40
N TRP A 90 -10.32 -3.60 6.95
CA TRP A 90 -9.51 -4.72 7.41
C TRP A 90 -8.69 -4.25 8.60
N ARG A 91 -9.33 -4.20 9.77
CA ARG A 91 -8.71 -3.69 11.01
C ARG A 91 -7.40 -4.38 11.39
N GLN A 92 -7.20 -5.61 10.94
CA GLN A 92 -5.99 -6.39 11.20
C GLN A 92 -4.86 -6.13 10.19
N LEU A 93 -5.10 -5.36 9.12
CA LEU A 93 -4.12 -5.08 8.08
C LEU A 93 -2.77 -4.58 8.63
N PRO A 94 -2.70 -3.64 9.61
CA PRO A 94 -1.44 -3.19 10.20
C PRO A 94 -0.56 -4.34 10.73
N ASN A 95 -1.14 -5.31 11.43
CA ASN A 95 -0.42 -6.46 11.99
C ASN A 95 0.10 -7.40 10.89
N LEU A 96 -0.57 -7.44 9.74
CA LEU A 96 -0.26 -8.37 8.67
C LEU A 96 0.83 -7.85 7.72
N TYR A 97 1.11 -6.54 7.71
CA TYR A 97 2.13 -5.91 6.86
C TYR A 97 3.51 -6.60 6.97
N SER A 98 3.97 -6.88 8.20
CA SER A 98 5.24 -7.57 8.42
C SER A 98 5.20 -9.03 7.98
N HIS A 99 4.05 -9.70 8.16
CA HIS A 99 3.87 -11.10 7.80
C HIS A 99 3.89 -11.29 6.28
N PHE A 100 3.26 -10.38 5.53
CA PHE A 100 3.18 -10.38 4.08
C PHE A 100 4.55 -10.22 3.40
N GLY A 101 5.38 -9.28 3.89
CA GLY A 101 6.69 -9.02 3.31
C GLY A 101 7.59 -10.26 3.30
N SER A 102 7.49 -11.11 4.32
CA SER A 102 8.26 -12.35 4.44
C SER A 102 7.84 -13.45 3.44
N ARG A 103 6.64 -13.36 2.85
CA ARG A 103 6.04 -14.38 1.98
C ARG A 103 5.98 -13.99 0.51
N GLY A 104 6.48 -12.81 0.15
CA GLY A 104 6.42 -12.29 -1.21
C GLY A 104 5.07 -11.64 -1.54
N ILE A 105 4.40 -11.09 -0.53
CA ILE A 105 3.16 -10.32 -0.69
C ILE A 105 3.49 -8.85 -0.40
N THR A 106 3.19 -7.97 -1.35
CA THR A 106 3.42 -6.52 -1.25
C THR A 106 2.08 -5.80 -1.24
N VAL A 107 1.87 -4.91 -0.26
CA VAL A 107 0.62 -4.15 -0.11
C VAL A 107 0.87 -2.66 -0.23
N THR A 108 0.26 -2.05 -1.24
CA THR A 108 0.17 -0.60 -1.40
C THR A 108 -1.20 -0.14 -0.89
N THR A 109 -1.19 0.66 0.17
CA THR A 109 -2.39 1.27 0.73
C THR A 109 -2.43 2.74 0.33
N ILE A 110 -3.53 3.17 -0.29
CA ILE A 110 -3.77 4.55 -0.69
C ILE A 110 -4.84 5.14 0.24
N LEU A 111 -4.57 6.33 0.77
CA LEU A 111 -5.46 7.07 1.67
C LEU A 111 -5.63 8.49 1.15
N GLN A 112 -6.83 9.05 1.32
CA GLN A 112 -7.13 10.44 0.95
C GLN A 112 -6.65 11.42 2.03
N PHE A 113 -6.76 11.05 3.31
CA PHE A 113 -6.35 11.87 4.46
C PHE A 113 -5.94 11.01 5.67
N TRP A 114 -5.08 11.53 6.55
CA TRP A 114 -4.51 10.74 7.65
C TRP A 114 -5.54 10.37 8.72
N SER A 115 -6.43 11.30 9.08
CA SER A 115 -7.44 11.08 10.13
C SER A 115 -8.43 9.95 9.78
N GLN A 116 -8.65 9.67 8.50
CA GLN A 116 -9.41 8.50 8.04
C GLN A 116 -8.77 7.18 8.48
N GLY A 117 -7.45 7.11 8.33
CA GLY A 117 -6.66 5.95 8.71
C GLY A 117 -6.69 5.76 10.22
N GLU A 118 -6.58 6.86 10.99
CA GLU A 118 -6.72 6.81 12.44
C GLU A 118 -8.11 6.38 12.90
N GLU A 119 -9.19 6.76 12.19
CA GLU A 119 -10.55 6.29 12.50
C GLU A 119 -10.69 4.77 12.25
N CYS A 120 -10.10 4.25 11.17
CA CYS A 120 -10.21 2.84 10.81
C CYS A 120 -9.32 1.92 11.66
N PHE A 121 -8.07 2.32 11.92
CA PHE A 121 -7.04 1.48 12.56
C PHE A 121 -6.67 1.92 13.98
N GLY A 122 -7.15 3.07 14.42
CA GLY A 122 -6.69 3.75 15.63
C GLY A 122 -5.38 4.52 15.39
N GLN A 123 -5.06 5.47 16.28
CA GLN A 123 -3.83 6.26 16.19
C GLN A 123 -2.55 5.42 16.17
N GLY A 124 -2.49 4.35 16.97
CA GLY A 124 -1.36 3.43 16.99
C GLY A 124 -1.29 2.59 15.71
N GLY A 125 -2.43 2.03 15.30
CA GLY A 125 -2.53 1.16 14.13
C GLY A 125 -2.29 1.87 12.80
N MET A 126 -2.40 3.20 12.74
CA MET A 126 -2.01 3.98 11.56
C MET A 126 -0.51 4.28 11.50
N LYS A 127 0.15 4.42 12.66
CA LYS A 127 1.61 4.63 12.74
C LYS A 127 2.40 3.39 12.36
N GLU A 128 1.88 2.19 12.65
CA GLU A 128 2.53 0.91 12.31
C GLU A 128 2.76 0.71 10.80
N PRO A 129 1.74 0.73 9.92
CA PRO A 129 1.94 0.55 8.49
C PRO A 129 2.76 1.70 7.91
N TRP A 130 2.58 2.94 8.39
CA TRP A 130 3.43 4.06 8.00
C TRP A 130 4.91 3.82 8.36
N GLY A 131 5.20 3.34 9.57
CA GLY A 131 6.56 3.03 10.01
C GLY A 131 7.17 1.82 9.28
N ALA A 132 6.37 0.79 9.01
CA ALA A 132 6.81 -0.42 8.33
C ALA A 132 6.98 -0.26 6.81
N SER A 133 6.33 0.75 6.20
CA SER A 133 6.41 1.00 4.77
C SER A 133 7.81 1.43 4.34
N THR A 134 8.41 0.71 3.39
CA THR A 134 9.71 1.07 2.80
C THR A 134 9.60 2.31 1.93
N ILE A 135 8.50 2.43 1.18
CA ILE A 135 8.22 3.56 0.29
C ILE A 135 7.00 4.28 0.83
N ARG A 136 7.12 5.60 0.98
CA ARG A 136 6.05 6.50 1.42
C ARG A 136 5.90 7.57 0.36
N VAL A 137 4.68 7.75 -0.14
CA VAL A 137 4.37 8.77 -1.14
C VAL A 137 3.33 9.70 -0.56
N TYR A 138 3.62 10.99 -0.60
CA TYR A 138 2.68 12.04 -0.27
C TYR A 138 2.39 12.83 -1.54
N GLY A 139 1.15 12.73 -2.05
CA GLY A 139 0.75 13.35 -3.32
C GLY A 139 0.41 14.84 -3.22
N GLY A 140 0.21 15.36 -2.01
CA GLY A 140 -0.41 16.68 -1.81
C GLY A 140 -1.88 16.72 -2.25
N GLY A 141 -2.65 17.68 -1.74
CA GLY A 141 -4.04 17.90 -2.20
C GLY A 141 -5.16 17.81 -1.16
N GLY A 142 -4.86 17.67 0.13
CA GLY A 142 -5.90 17.66 1.19
C GLY A 142 -6.38 19.06 1.56
N GLY A 143 -7.62 19.42 1.18
CA GLY A 143 -8.32 20.65 1.60
C GLY A 143 -8.80 20.66 3.06
N SER A 144 -8.20 19.86 3.95
CA SER A 144 -8.56 19.85 5.37
C SER A 144 -7.38 20.29 6.24
N THR A 145 -7.65 21.23 7.12
CA THR A 145 -6.73 21.85 8.08
C THR A 145 -6.15 20.89 9.12
N ASP A 146 -6.51 19.60 9.08
CA ASP A 146 -6.27 18.61 10.14
C ASP A 146 -5.02 17.73 9.90
N ASP A 147 -4.45 17.73 8.69
CA ASP A 147 -3.21 17.01 8.38
C ASP A 147 -1.95 17.73 8.90
N GLY A 148 -2.08 18.91 9.52
CA GLY A 148 -0.94 19.70 10.00
C GLY A 148 -0.01 18.95 10.96
N ARG A 149 -0.56 18.10 11.83
CA ARG A 149 0.23 17.24 12.73
C ARG A 149 0.98 16.14 11.97
N PHE A 150 0.32 15.51 11.00
CA PHE A 150 0.94 14.50 10.15
C PHE A 150 2.08 15.12 9.32
N LEU A 151 1.85 16.29 8.72
CA LEU A 151 2.85 17.02 7.94
C LEU A 151 4.02 17.48 8.80
N GLY A 152 3.75 17.99 10.01
CA GLY A 152 4.81 18.36 10.97
C GLY A 152 5.68 17.16 11.36
N ASN A 153 5.06 16.02 11.66
CA ASN A 153 5.79 14.79 11.97
C ASN A 153 6.58 14.27 10.76
N THR A 154 6.00 14.35 9.56
CA THR A 154 6.66 13.92 8.32
C THR A 154 7.84 14.82 7.98
N SER A 155 7.68 16.14 8.12
CA SER A 155 8.76 17.12 7.95
C SER A 155 9.90 16.86 8.94
N ALA A 156 9.58 16.65 10.22
CA ALA A 156 10.60 16.31 11.22
C ALA A 156 11.31 14.98 10.93
N ALA A 157 10.59 13.99 10.37
CA ALA A 157 11.16 12.70 10.01
C ALA A 157 12.03 12.75 8.74
N LEU A 158 11.68 13.61 7.77
CA LEU A 158 12.51 13.87 6.58
C LEU A 158 13.79 14.61 6.95
N GLY A 159 13.71 15.47 7.96
CA GLY A 159 14.83 16.29 8.44
C GLY A 159 15.11 17.47 7.53
N ASP A 160 16.10 18.26 7.93
CA ASP A 160 16.53 19.43 7.18
C ASP A 160 17.58 19.02 6.15
N HIS A 161 17.49 19.60 4.95
CA HIS A 161 18.59 19.57 3.99
C HIS A 161 19.19 20.97 3.86
N TRP A 162 20.52 21.01 3.75
CA TRP A 162 21.24 22.27 3.60
C TRP A 162 21.32 22.65 2.13
N GLU A 163 20.98 23.89 1.80
CA GLU A 163 21.15 24.46 0.47
C GLU A 163 22.22 25.56 0.47
N MET A 164 23.06 25.57 -0.56
CA MET A 164 23.97 26.69 -0.80
C MET A 164 23.22 27.76 -1.59
N SER A 165 22.78 28.81 -0.89
CA SER A 165 22.14 29.95 -1.53
C SER A 165 23.20 30.95 -1.99
N GLN A 166 23.25 31.21 -3.30
CA GLN A 166 24.09 32.27 -3.86
C GLN A 166 23.22 33.46 -4.22
N THR A 167 23.38 34.56 -3.50
CA THR A 167 22.74 35.83 -3.83
C THR A 167 23.68 36.64 -4.70
N VAL A 168 23.30 36.88 -5.95
CA VAL A 168 24.05 37.72 -6.88
C VAL A 168 23.31 39.05 -7.02
N SER A 169 23.93 40.14 -6.58
CA SER A 169 23.44 41.50 -6.80
C SER A 169 24.23 42.16 -7.92
N THR A 170 23.53 42.84 -8.82
CA THR A 170 24.13 43.54 -9.96
C THR A 170 23.79 45.03 -9.88
N HIS A 171 24.80 45.89 -9.96
CA HIS A 171 24.65 47.34 -10.01
C HIS A 171 25.33 47.90 -11.27
N SER A 172 25.00 49.14 -11.67
CA SER A 172 25.50 49.77 -12.91
C SER A 172 27.03 49.88 -12.99
N THR A 173 27.74 49.71 -11.88
CA THR A 173 29.21 49.77 -11.76
C THR A 173 29.87 48.46 -11.33
N GLY A 174 29.13 47.35 -11.14
CA GLY A 174 29.74 46.06 -10.77
C GLY A 174 28.76 45.00 -10.24
N ARG A 175 29.23 43.74 -10.20
CA ARG A 175 28.49 42.57 -9.71
C ARG A 175 29.11 42.07 -8.40
N SER A 176 28.28 41.85 -7.38
CA SER A 176 28.67 41.26 -6.10
C SER A 176 27.93 39.94 -5.89
N SER A 177 28.63 38.89 -5.45
CA SER A 177 28.03 37.60 -5.13
C SER A 177 28.38 37.21 -3.70
N SER A 178 27.36 36.92 -2.89
CA SER A 178 27.50 36.35 -1.55
C SER A 178 26.96 34.93 -1.56
N GLN A 179 27.70 33.98 -1.01
CA GLN A 179 27.24 32.61 -0.82
C GLN A 179 26.96 32.40 0.66
N GLN A 180 25.75 32.02 1.01
CA GLN A 180 25.35 31.75 2.38
C GLN A 180 24.74 30.35 2.47
N ARG A 181 25.16 29.62 3.51
CA ARG A 181 24.64 28.30 3.85
C ARG A 181 23.28 28.48 4.55
N GLN A 182 22.23 27.86 4.02
CA GLN A 182 20.90 27.82 4.64
C GLN A 182 20.49 26.39 4.91
#